data_AF-A0AAV5SB19-F1
#
_entry.id   AF-A0AAV5SB19-F1
#
_cell.length_a   1.000
_cell.length_b   1.000
_cell.length_c   1.000
_cell.angle_alpha   90.00
_cell.angle_beta   90.00
_cell.angle_gamma   90.00
#
_symmetry.space_group_name_H-M   'P 1'
#
loop_
_entity.id
_entity.type
_entity.pdbx_description
1 polymer ?
#
loop_
_entity_poly.entity_id
_entity_poly.type
_entity_poly.pdbx_seq_one_letter_code
_entity_poly.pdbx_strand_id
1 'polypeptide(L)'
;RKRERIFAISYLRELALSSPNGVSRMDKDFSQFLIGLTKRRNTHIFVFSDQGGSPNERREIFSPFLSIRVPPSFSAAFPNRIHNLKINARERTTTHYDVHETLIDISKGFKSVSPQSSNATQGTSLFTEI
;
A
#
# COMPACT_ATOMS: atom_id res chain seq x y z
N ARG A 1 14.32 13.29 22.79
CA ARG A 1 14.88 12.78 21.50
C ARG A 1 13.84 13.00 20.40
N LYS A 2 14.18 13.74 19.33
CA LYS A 2 13.33 13.92 18.15
C LYS A 2 13.20 12.55 17.47
N ARG A 3 11.98 12.06 17.22
CA ARG A 3 11.78 10.80 16.47
C ARG A 3 11.96 11.09 14.99
N GLU A 4 12.90 10.43 14.36
CA GLU A 4 13.09 10.48 12.91
C GLU A 4 12.00 9.68 12.19
N ARG A 5 11.54 10.21 11.06
CA ARG A 5 10.61 9.51 10.18
C ARG A 5 11.45 8.69 9.20
N ILE A 6 11.22 7.38 9.16
CA ILE A 6 11.95 6.46 8.29
C ILE A 6 11.02 6.03 7.17
N PHE A 7 11.50 6.13 5.93
CA PHE A 7 10.89 5.52 4.76
C PHE A 7 11.80 4.36 4.31
N ALA A 8 11.21 3.19 4.09
CA ALA A 8 11.92 1.99 3.65
C ALA A 8 11.08 1.29 2.58
N ILE A 9 11.77 0.79 1.56
CA ILE A 9 11.17 0.02 0.47
C ILE A 9 12.04 -1.20 0.19
N SER A 10 11.40 -2.33 -0.10
CA SER A 10 12.08 -3.56 -0.52
C SER A 10 11.32 -4.10 -1.72
N TYR A 11 12.05 -4.43 -2.78
CA TYR A 11 11.49 -4.94 -4.03
C TYR A 11 11.98 -6.36 -4.26
N LEU A 12 11.06 -7.33 -4.35
CA LEU A 12 11.35 -8.76 -4.31
C LEU A 12 11.13 -9.42 -5.69
N ARG A 13 11.95 -9.03 -6.67
CA ARG A 13 11.79 -9.46 -8.07
C ARG A 13 12.10 -10.94 -8.31
N GLU A 14 13.16 -11.45 -7.69
CA GLU A 14 13.70 -12.80 -7.97
C GLU A 14 12.73 -13.92 -7.57
N LEU A 15 11.82 -13.63 -6.64
CA LEU A 15 10.80 -14.57 -6.16
C LEU A 15 9.71 -14.86 -7.20
N ALA A 16 9.46 -13.91 -8.10
CA ALA A 16 8.41 -13.99 -9.11
C ALA A 16 8.90 -14.61 -10.43
N LEU A 17 10.21 -14.51 -10.73
CA LEU A 17 10.77 -14.89 -12.03
C LEU A 17 11.45 -16.27 -12.05
N SER A 18 11.82 -16.82 -10.89
CA SER A 18 12.66 -18.04 -10.81
C SER A 18 11.87 -19.35 -10.75
N SER A 19 10.58 -19.32 -10.38
CA SER A 19 9.73 -20.51 -10.31
C SER A 19 8.26 -20.11 -10.19
N PRO A 20 7.32 -20.84 -10.85
CA PRO A 20 5.88 -20.66 -10.64
C PRO A 20 5.44 -20.77 -9.17
N ASN A 21 6.24 -21.44 -8.33
CA ASN A 21 5.98 -21.64 -6.90
C ASN A 21 6.99 -20.88 -6.01
N GLY A 22 7.79 -19.96 -6.56
CA GLY A 22 8.82 -19.23 -5.81
C GLY A 22 8.23 -18.43 -4.64
N VAL A 23 7.10 -17.77 -4.87
CA VAL A 23 6.34 -17.06 -3.83
C VAL A 23 5.84 -18.03 -2.76
N SER A 24 5.27 -19.18 -3.14
CA SER A 24 4.76 -20.18 -2.20
C SER A 24 5.87 -20.79 -1.32
N ARG A 25 7.09 -20.92 -1.85
CA ARG A 25 8.26 -21.40 -1.08
C ARG A 25 8.70 -20.42 0.01
N MET A 26 8.52 -19.13 -0.24
CA MET A 26 8.89 -18.06 0.68
C MET A 26 7.75 -17.70 1.64
N ASP A 27 6.57 -18.29 1.49
CA ASP A 27 5.36 -17.86 2.21
C ASP A 27 5.56 -17.84 3.73
N LYS A 28 6.24 -18.86 4.26
CA LYS A 28 6.58 -18.93 5.69
C LYS A 28 7.49 -17.79 6.12
N ASP A 29 8.58 -17.55 5.38
CA ASP A 29 9.57 -16.53 5.74
C ASP A 29 8.99 -15.11 5.58
N PHE A 30 8.23 -14.88 4.51
CA PHE A 30 7.56 -13.62 4.26
C PHE A 30 6.46 -13.35 5.31
N SER A 31 5.68 -14.36 5.67
CA SER A 31 4.71 -14.28 6.75
C SER A 31 5.37 -13.92 8.08
N GLN A 32 6.49 -14.57 8.44
CA GLN A 32 7.22 -14.24 9.67
C GLN A 32 7.78 -12.81 9.65
N PHE A 33 8.34 -12.38 8.51
CA PHE A 33 8.81 -11.02 8.33
C PHE A 33 7.67 -9.99 8.51
N LEU A 34 6.54 -10.18 7.85
CA LEU A 34 5.37 -9.31 7.97
C LEU A 34 4.84 -9.29 9.40
N ILE A 35 4.72 -10.44 10.07
CA ILE A 35 4.35 -10.54 11.48
C ILE A 35 5.32 -9.73 12.34
N GLY A 36 6.62 -9.83 12.08
CA GLY A 36 7.65 -9.02 12.74
C GLY A 36 7.41 -7.52 12.57
N LEU A 37 7.13 -7.07 11.34
CA LEU A 37 6.79 -5.68 11.05
C LEU A 37 5.51 -5.23 11.75
N THR A 38 4.50 -6.09 11.87
CA THR A 38 3.23 -5.74 12.54
C THR A 38 3.38 -5.39 14.02
N LYS A 39 4.46 -5.83 14.68
CA LYS A 39 4.80 -5.47 16.06
C LYS A 39 5.19 -3.99 16.21
N ARG A 40 5.52 -3.30 15.11
CA ARG A 40 5.79 -1.86 15.12
C ARG A 40 4.49 -1.07 15.20
N ARG A 41 4.27 -0.40 16.35
CA ARG A 41 3.01 0.29 16.66
C ARG A 41 2.77 1.60 15.90
N ASN A 42 3.79 2.18 15.27
CA ASN A 42 3.71 3.50 14.63
C ASN A 42 4.29 3.47 13.20
N THR A 43 3.87 2.48 12.42
CA THR A 43 4.37 2.22 11.08
C THR A 43 3.19 1.93 10.16
N HIS A 44 3.17 2.60 9.00
CA HIS A 44 2.31 2.20 7.89
C HIS A 44 3.08 1.15 7.08
N ILE A 45 2.42 0.06 6.74
CA ILE A 45 3.01 -1.04 5.98
C ILE A 45 2.16 -1.22 4.72
N PHE A 46 2.82 -1.17 3.57
CA PHE A 46 2.23 -1.39 2.27
C PHE A 46 2.89 -2.63 1.67
N VAL A 47 2.09 -3.57 1.21
CA VAL A 47 2.54 -4.74 0.44
C VAL A 47 1.75 -4.74 -0.85
N PHE A 48 2.43 -4.62 -1.98
CA PHE A 48 1.77 -4.58 -3.28
C PHE A 48 2.65 -5.18 -4.36
N SER A 49 2.02 -5.66 -5.43
CA SER A 49 2.73 -6.10 -6.63
C SER A 49 2.75 -4.99 -7.69
N ASP A 50 3.80 -4.96 -8.50
CA ASP A 50 3.92 -4.09 -9.68
C ASP A 50 3.09 -4.62 -10.86
N GLN A 51 2.86 -5.92 -10.93
CA GLN A 51 2.05 -6.61 -11.94
C GLN A 51 1.18 -7.73 -11.34
N GLY A 52 0.18 -8.18 -12.08
CA GLY A 52 -0.62 -9.39 -11.81
C GLY A 52 0.02 -10.66 -12.37
N GLY A 53 -0.57 -11.82 -12.08
CA GLY A 53 -0.03 -13.13 -12.49
C GLY A 53 -0.74 -13.75 -13.70
N SER A 54 -0.10 -13.74 -14.87
CA SER A 54 -0.19 -14.80 -15.91
C SER A 54 0.82 -14.52 -17.03
N PRO A 55 1.87 -15.35 -17.21
CA PRO A 55 2.85 -15.17 -18.29
C PRO A 55 2.26 -15.41 -19.70
N ASN A 56 1.08 -16.03 -19.80
CA ASN A 56 0.50 -16.51 -21.06
C ASN A 56 -0.70 -15.69 -21.54
N GLU A 57 -1.18 -14.72 -20.76
CA GLU A 57 -2.30 -13.88 -21.14
C GLU A 57 -1.86 -12.42 -21.07
N ARG A 58 -2.26 -11.59 -22.05
CA ARG A 58 -2.09 -10.12 -22.05
C ARG A 58 -2.81 -9.41 -20.88
N ARG A 59 -3.11 -10.14 -19.81
CA ARG A 59 -3.82 -9.76 -18.59
C ARG A 59 -2.87 -9.47 -17.42
N GLU A 60 -1.56 -9.37 -17.63
CA GLU A 60 -0.58 -9.01 -16.59
C GLU A 60 -0.93 -7.72 -15.83
N ILE A 61 -1.71 -6.82 -16.43
CA ILE A 61 -2.14 -5.56 -15.82
C ILE A 61 -3.35 -5.74 -14.87
N PHE A 62 -4.10 -6.85 -14.97
CA PHE A 62 -5.50 -6.89 -14.50
C PHE A 62 -5.74 -7.30 -13.05
N SER A 63 -4.72 -7.59 -12.22
CA SER A 63 -4.93 -7.89 -10.79
C SER A 63 -3.67 -7.69 -9.93
N PRO A 64 -3.10 -6.49 -9.83
CA PRO A 64 -2.06 -6.23 -8.86
C PRO A 64 -2.61 -6.35 -7.43
N PHE A 65 -1.88 -7.01 -6.55
CA PHE A 65 -2.22 -7.14 -5.14
C PHE A 65 -1.88 -5.83 -4.41
N LEU A 66 -2.73 -5.40 -3.47
CA LEU A 66 -2.44 -4.32 -2.55
C LEU A 66 -3.00 -4.65 -1.16
N SER A 67 -2.16 -4.57 -0.14
CA SER A 67 -2.51 -4.67 1.27
C SER A 67 -1.88 -3.53 2.05
N ILE A 68 -2.68 -2.90 2.89
CA ILE A 68 -2.29 -1.74 3.67
C ILE A 68 -2.60 -2.01 5.14
N ARG A 69 -1.58 -1.90 5.99
CA ARG A 69 -1.73 -1.87 7.44
C ARG A 69 -1.34 -0.50 7.96
N VAL A 70 -2.27 0.13 8.65
CA VAL A 70 -2.07 1.41 9.34
C VAL A 70 -1.71 1.18 10.82
N PRO A 71 -1.02 2.11 11.49
CA PRO A 71 -0.78 2.00 12.91
C PRO A 71 -2.07 2.21 13.73
N PRO A 72 -2.22 1.56 14.90
CA PRO A 72 -3.41 1.73 15.75
C PRO A 72 -3.66 3.18 16.15
N SER A 73 -2.61 3.95 16.41
CA SER A 73 -2.71 5.38 16.73
C SER A 73 -3.33 6.19 15.59
N PHE A 74 -3.02 5.84 14.34
CA PHE A 74 -3.63 6.48 13.18
C PHE A 74 -5.11 6.11 13.06
N SER A 75 -5.46 4.84 13.30
CA SER A 75 -6.87 4.42 13.25
C SER A 75 -7.72 5.12 14.30
N ALA A 76 -7.17 5.33 15.50
CA ALA A 76 -7.86 6.06 16.56
C ALA A 76 -7.97 7.56 16.28
N ALA A 77 -6.93 8.17 15.70
CA ALA A 77 -6.90 9.60 15.42
C ALA A 77 -7.68 10.01 14.16
N PHE A 78 -7.83 9.11 13.18
CA PHE A 78 -8.45 9.40 11.89
C PHE A 78 -9.48 8.34 11.45
N PRO A 79 -10.57 8.15 12.23
CA PRO A 79 -11.56 7.10 11.95
C PRO A 79 -12.21 7.24 10.56
N ASN A 80 -12.47 8.46 10.10
CA ASN A 80 -13.05 8.71 8.77
C ASN A 80 -12.10 8.24 7.65
N ARG A 81 -10.78 8.45 7.79
CA ARG A 81 -9.80 7.99 6.81
C ARG A 81 -9.74 6.46 6.75
N ILE A 82 -9.95 5.77 7.87
CA ILE A 82 -10.06 4.31 7.91
C ILE A 82 -11.35 3.83 7.24
N HIS A 83 -12.45 4.54 7.46
CA HIS A 83 -13.71 4.26 6.79
C HIS A 83 -13.55 4.36 5.28
N ASN A 84 -12.99 5.47 4.79
CA ASN A 84 -12.72 5.70 3.36
C ASN A 84 -11.78 4.65 2.79
N LEU A 85 -10.69 4.30 3.50
CA LEU A 85 -9.78 3.23 3.07
C LEU A 85 -10.52 1.90 2.88
N LYS A 86 -11.46 1.56 3.77
CA LYS A 86 -12.26 0.33 3.66
C LYS A 86 -13.26 0.37 2.51
N ILE A 87 -13.89 1.52 2.25
CA ILE A 87 -14.78 1.73 1.10
C ILE A 87 -13.97 1.59 -0.19
N ASN A 88 -12.87 2.33 -0.32
CA ASN A 88 -12.00 2.32 -1.49
C ASN A 88 -11.44 0.92 -1.78
N ALA A 89 -11.10 0.14 -0.75
CA ALA A 89 -10.64 -1.23 -0.90
C ALA A 89 -11.71 -2.20 -1.49
N ARG A 90 -13.00 -1.84 -1.43
CA ARG A 90 -14.12 -2.67 -1.89
C ARG A 90 -14.73 -2.18 -3.19
N GLU A 91 -14.81 -0.86 -3.36
CA GLU A 91 -15.68 -0.23 -4.35
C GLU A 91 -14.89 0.41 -5.50
N ARG A 92 -13.57 0.58 -5.36
CA ARG A 92 -12.72 1.28 -6.33
C ARG A 92 -11.62 0.39 -6.89
N THR A 93 -11.46 0.43 -8.21
CA THR A 93 -10.24 -0.04 -8.88
C THR A 93 -9.08 0.86 -8.50
N THR A 94 -8.16 0.32 -7.69
CA THR A 94 -6.99 1.06 -7.19
C THR A 94 -5.82 0.92 -8.15
N THR A 95 -5.07 2.01 -8.34
CA THR A 95 -3.85 2.05 -9.16
C THR A 95 -2.61 2.37 -8.32
N HIS A 96 -1.41 2.16 -8.86
CA HIS A 96 -0.17 2.61 -8.18
C HIS A 96 -0.12 4.13 -8.01
N TYR A 97 -0.83 4.91 -8.82
CA TYR A 97 -0.97 6.36 -8.62
C TYR A 97 -1.73 6.68 -7.33
N ASP A 98 -2.72 5.88 -6.97
CA ASP A 98 -3.45 6.04 -5.69
C ASP A 98 -2.55 5.72 -4.50
N VAL A 99 -1.72 4.68 -4.62
CA VAL A 99 -0.71 4.35 -3.61
C VAL A 99 0.28 5.49 -3.45
N HIS A 100 0.77 6.07 -4.56
CA HIS A 100 1.63 7.24 -4.54
C HIS A 100 0.98 8.42 -3.81
N GLU A 101 -0.24 8.82 -4.18
CA GLU A 101 -0.94 9.92 -3.51
C GLU A 101 -1.23 9.64 -2.04
N THR A 102 -1.52 8.39 -1.69
CA THR A 102 -1.69 7.97 -0.29
C THR A 102 -0.40 8.15 0.51
N LEU A 103 0.76 7.82 -0.06
CA LEU A 103 2.07 8.03 0.58
C LEU A 103 2.41 9.52 0.72
N ILE A 104 2.07 10.34 -0.28
CA ILE A 104 2.21 11.80 -0.21
C ILE A 104 1.37 12.37 0.94
N ASP A 105 0.11 11.94 1.06
CA ASP A 105 -0.79 12.35 2.15
C ASP A 105 -0.20 12.00 3.54
N ILE A 106 0.36 10.79 3.69
CA ILE A 106 1.08 10.37 4.91
C ILE A 106 2.28 11.28 5.19
N SER A 107 3.10 11.57 4.17
CA SER A 107 4.32 12.38 4.33
C SER A 107 4.03 13.81 4.81
N LYS A 108 2.92 14.39 4.32
CA LYS A 108 2.42 15.73 4.67
C LYS A 108 1.69 15.75 6.02
N GLY A 109 1.57 14.60 6.69
CA GLY A 109 0.93 14.46 7.98
C GLY A 109 -0.57 14.69 7.92
N PHE A 110 -1.22 14.25 6.82
CA PHE A 110 -2.68 14.25 6.68
C PHE A 110 -3.31 15.65 6.66
N LYS A 111 -2.50 16.69 6.44
CA LYS A 111 -2.90 18.10 6.39
C LYS A 111 -3.49 18.51 5.06
N SER A 112 -3.28 17.73 4.00
CA SER A 112 -3.90 17.99 2.71
C SER A 112 -5.26 17.31 2.66
N VAL A 113 -6.31 18.08 2.93
CA VAL A 113 -7.44 18.04 2.00
C VAL A 113 -6.90 18.81 0.81
N SER A 114 -6.49 18.10 -0.25
CA SER A 114 -6.21 18.76 -1.52
C SER A 114 -7.51 18.70 -2.30
N PRO A 115 -8.40 19.71 -2.21
CA PRO A 115 -9.28 19.95 -3.33
C PRO A 115 -8.34 20.40 -4.46
N GLN A 116 -8.09 19.50 -5.40
CA GLN A 116 -7.30 19.75 -6.61
C GLN A 116 -5.82 20.07 -6.35
N SER A 117 -4.95 19.06 -6.39
CA SER A 117 -3.58 19.31 -6.83
C SER A 117 -3.66 19.77 -8.28
N SER A 118 -3.32 21.03 -8.51
CA SER A 118 -3.46 21.78 -9.76
C SER A 118 -2.57 21.32 -10.93
N ASN A 119 -2.08 20.08 -10.88
CA ASN A 119 -1.53 19.34 -12.01
C ASN A 119 -2.22 17.98 -11.97
N ALA A 120 -2.86 17.54 -13.06
CA ALA A 120 -3.64 16.31 -13.14
C ALA A 120 -2.89 15.11 -12.51
N THR A 121 -3.15 14.84 -11.23
CA THR A 121 -2.63 13.65 -10.56
C THR A 121 -3.44 12.49 -11.10
N GLN A 122 -2.75 11.47 -11.60
CA GLN A 122 -3.38 10.28 -12.18
C GLN A 122 -4.03 9.39 -11.11
N GLY A 123 -3.92 9.75 -9.83
CA GLY A 123 -4.47 9.00 -8.70
C GLY A 123 -5.03 9.90 -7.60
N THR A 124 -5.67 9.28 -6.62
CA THR A 124 -6.27 9.93 -5.45
C THR A 124 -5.91 9.15 -4.19
N SER A 125 -5.64 9.85 -3.09
CA SER A 125 -5.33 9.21 -1.80
C SER A 125 -6.46 8.27 -1.40
N LEU A 126 -6.11 7.04 -1.02
CA LEU A 126 -7.05 6.02 -0.56
C LEU A 126 -7.69 6.36 0.80
N PHE A 127 -7.23 7.42 1.47
CA PHE A 127 -7.86 7.96 2.68
C PHE A 127 -8.99 8.96 2.41
N THR A 128 -9.23 9.29 1.14
CA THR A 128 -10.29 10.22 0.70
C THR A 128 -11.46 9.43 0.14
N GLU A 129 -12.68 9.86 0.45
CA GLU A 129 -13.90 9.32 -0.16
C GLU A 129 -14.10 9.95 -1.54
N ILE A 130 -14.54 9.15 -2.50
CA ILE A 130 -14.83 9.59 -3.88
C ILE A 130 -16.29 9.31 -4.17
#